data_AF-A0A916R6D9-F1
#
_entry.id   AF-A0A916R6D9-F1
#
_cell.length_a   1.000
_cell.length_b   1.000
_cell.length_c   1.000
_cell.angle_alpha   90.00
_cell.angle_beta   90.00
_cell.angle_gamma   90.00
#
_symmetry.space_group_name_H-M   'P 1'
#
loop_
_entity.id
_entity.type
_entity.pdbx_description
1 polymer ?
#
loop_
_entity_poly.entity_id
_entity_poly.type
_entity_poly.pdbx_seq_one_letter_code
_entity_poly.pdbx_strand_id
1 'polypeptide(L)'
;MSLDFVILHEDIKVVVQAKTVIQEWLNQVGLELKPEKTKIAHTLEEYKGSQPGFDFLGFTIRQWKIKSTKQGFKTLIKPSSKSIKTHYRKLAEICDSHKNAPVEALIAKLNPVIKGWANYFSTQVSKVIFKKLDSLLWKRLGRWASRRHPNKSAKWVKKKYFPNVKVTRNWVLNDGEYMLNQHSDVPIIRHIKVKGNKSPYDGDWTYWSNRIGKYPGVRKEVTTLLKRQRNKCASCGLTFRPTDLMEVDHIKPRSEGGDNKYKNKQLLHRHCHDTKTAF
;
A
#
# COMPACT_ATOMS: atom_id res chain seq x y z
N MET A 1 3.88 -20.26 5.93
CA MET A 1 3.60 -18.83 6.18
C MET A 1 4.85 -18.23 6.82
N SER A 2 5.52 -17.24 6.23
CA SER A 2 6.69 -16.62 6.87
C SER A 2 6.23 -15.44 7.72
N LEU A 3 6.45 -15.52 9.03
CA LEU A 3 6.22 -14.41 9.95
C LEU A 3 7.43 -13.48 9.90
N ASP A 4 7.23 -12.24 9.48
CA ASP A 4 8.25 -11.20 9.52
C ASP A 4 7.88 -10.20 10.62
N PHE A 5 8.79 -9.96 11.57
CA PHE A 5 8.63 -8.95 12.62
C PHE A 5 9.93 -8.17 12.82
N VAL A 6 9.84 -7.01 13.48
CA VAL A 6 10.97 -6.14 13.78
C VAL A 6 10.88 -5.70 15.23
N ILE A 7 12.00 -5.72 15.93
CA ILE A 7 12.16 -5.18 17.28
C ILE A 7 12.98 -3.90 17.15
N LEU A 8 12.51 -2.83 17.77
CA LEU A 8 13.19 -1.53 17.77
C LEU A 8 13.44 -1.12 19.21
N HIS A 9 14.70 -0.82 19.52
CA HIS A 9 15.12 -0.26 20.79
C HIS A 9 16.34 0.62 20.55
N GLU A 10 16.53 1.65 21.40
CA GLU A 10 17.68 2.56 21.29
C GLU A 10 18.98 1.91 21.79
N ASP A 11 18.90 1.08 22.83
CA ASP A 11 20.02 0.28 23.33
C ASP A 11 20.12 -1.07 22.59
N ILE A 12 21.29 -1.30 21.98
CA ILE A 12 21.66 -2.53 21.29
C ILE A 12 21.68 -3.75 22.21
N LYS A 13 22.02 -3.58 23.49
CA LYS A 13 22.06 -4.68 24.47
C LYS A 13 20.66 -5.27 24.66
N VAL A 14 19.65 -4.41 24.73
CA VAL A 14 18.24 -4.82 24.80
C VAL A 14 17.81 -5.54 23.53
N VAL A 15 18.23 -5.09 22.34
CA VAL A 15 17.93 -5.79 21.08
C VAL A 15 18.55 -7.19 21.05
N VAL A 16 19.78 -7.33 21.52
CA VAL A 16 20.48 -8.63 21.60
C VAL A 16 19.79 -9.55 22.61
N GLN A 17 19.41 -9.04 23.78
CA GLN A 17 18.67 -9.82 24.78
C GLN A 17 17.29 -10.23 24.27
N ALA A 18 16.57 -9.32 23.60
CA ALA A 18 15.26 -9.61 23.02
C ALA A 18 15.34 -10.72 21.96
N LYS A 19 16.44 -10.78 21.18
CA LYS A 19 16.69 -11.88 20.25
C LYS A 19 16.78 -13.22 21.00
N THR A 20 17.48 -13.29 22.13
CA THR A 20 17.59 -14.50 22.95
C THR A 20 16.23 -14.93 23.50
N VAL A 21 15.50 -14.01 24.13
CA VAL A 21 14.15 -14.28 24.70
C VAL A 21 13.19 -14.80 23.63
N ILE A 22 13.21 -14.21 22.43
CA ILE A 22 12.33 -14.65 21.35
C ILE A 22 12.74 -16.01 20.80
N GLN A 23 14.04 -16.31 20.73
CA GLN A 23 14.51 -17.64 20.33
C GLN A 23 14.01 -18.70 21.32
N GLU A 24 14.13 -18.45 22.63
CA GLU A 24 13.63 -19.36 23.66
C GLU A 24 12.11 -19.54 23.57
N TRP A 25 11.35 -18.46 23.38
CA TRP A 25 9.90 -18.53 23.24
C TRP A 25 9.47 -19.25 21.95
N LEU A 26 10.14 -19.00 20.82
CA LEU A 26 9.84 -19.69 19.55
C LEU A 26 10.13 -21.19 19.66
N ASN A 27 11.19 -21.58 20.35
CA ASN A 27 11.52 -22.99 20.57
C ASN A 27 10.38 -23.73 21.32
N GLN A 28 9.70 -23.07 22.25
CA GLN A 28 8.54 -23.65 22.97
C GLN A 28 7.36 -23.96 22.05
N VAL A 29 7.22 -23.24 20.94
CA VAL A 29 6.15 -23.45 19.94
C VAL A 29 6.65 -24.19 18.68
N GLY A 30 7.84 -24.79 18.73
CA GLY A 30 8.42 -25.56 17.63
C GLY A 30 8.87 -24.73 16.43
N LEU A 31 9.24 -23.46 16.65
CA LEU A 31 9.72 -22.54 15.62
C LEU A 31 11.15 -22.09 15.93
N GLU A 32 11.91 -21.76 14.89
CA GLU A 32 13.28 -21.25 15.02
C GLU A 32 13.52 -20.02 14.14
N LEU A 33 14.35 -19.09 14.61
CA LEU A 33 14.80 -17.97 13.79
C LEU A 33 15.82 -18.45 12.76
N LYS A 34 15.58 -18.14 11.48
CA LYS A 34 16.56 -18.43 10.42
C LYS A 34 17.75 -17.46 10.51
N PRO A 35 18.97 -17.93 10.79
CA PRO A 35 20.14 -17.05 10.95
C PRO A 35 20.40 -16.17 9.73
N GLU A 36 20.16 -16.70 8.53
CA GLU A 36 20.31 -15.99 7.25
C GLU A 36 19.36 -14.80 7.08
N LYS A 37 18.19 -14.83 7.75
CA LYS A 37 17.17 -13.78 7.67
C LYS A 37 17.25 -12.81 8.85
N THR A 38 17.74 -13.26 9.99
CA THR A 38 17.79 -12.46 11.21
C THR A 38 19.00 -11.54 11.18
N LYS A 39 18.75 -10.24 11.01
CA LYS A 39 19.78 -9.22 10.95
C LYS A 39 19.56 -8.15 12.02
N ILE A 40 20.64 -7.75 12.67
CA ILE A 40 20.67 -6.54 13.52
C ILE A 40 21.21 -5.39 12.66
N ALA A 41 20.49 -4.28 12.64
CA ALA A 41 20.85 -3.09 11.89
C ALA A 41 20.53 -1.83 12.70
N HIS A 42 21.30 -0.77 12.48
CA HIS A 42 21.05 0.52 13.10
C HIS A 42 20.40 1.46 12.06
N THR A 43 19.42 2.27 12.48
CA THR A 43 18.67 3.14 11.56
C THR A 43 19.46 4.35 11.06
N LEU A 44 20.35 4.89 11.89
CA LEU A 44 21.16 6.09 11.61
C LEU A 44 22.63 5.82 11.26
N GLU A 45 23.29 4.92 11.99
CA GLU A 45 24.72 4.66 11.91
C GLU A 45 25.03 3.30 11.29
N GLU A 46 26.28 3.11 10.87
CA GLU A 46 26.75 1.83 10.37
C GLU A 46 26.94 0.88 11.56
N TYR A 47 26.55 -0.39 11.37
CA TYR A 47 26.69 -1.40 12.41
C TYR A 47 27.25 -2.69 11.81
N LYS A 48 28.43 -3.11 12.28
CA LYS A 48 29.12 -4.35 11.83
C LYS A 48 29.17 -4.47 10.29
N GLY A 49 29.64 -3.42 9.62
CA GLY A 49 29.75 -3.37 8.15
C GLY A 49 28.42 -3.21 7.40
N SER A 50 27.29 -3.10 8.12
CA SER A 50 25.97 -2.90 7.52
C SER A 50 25.61 -1.42 7.46
N GLN A 51 25.36 -0.95 6.23
CA GLN A 51 24.88 0.40 5.96
C GLN A 51 23.63 0.75 6.80
N PRO A 52 23.47 2.02 7.21
CA PRO A 52 22.33 2.44 8.00
C PRO A 52 20.99 2.14 7.34
N GLY A 53 20.05 1.68 8.16
CA GLY A 53 18.69 1.33 7.78
C GLY A 53 18.48 -0.15 7.50
N PHE A 54 17.22 -0.54 7.36
CA PHE A 54 16.83 -1.92 7.08
C PHE A 54 15.59 -1.96 6.19
N ASP A 55 15.38 -3.10 5.52
CA ASP A 55 14.21 -3.35 4.69
C ASP A 55 13.15 -4.14 5.46
N PHE A 56 11.89 -3.67 5.44
CA PHE A 56 10.75 -4.37 6.03
C PHE A 56 9.49 -4.12 5.19
N LEU A 57 8.74 -5.19 4.88
CA LEU A 57 7.53 -5.16 4.06
C LEU A 57 7.69 -4.37 2.74
N GLY A 58 8.86 -4.48 2.11
CA GLY A 58 9.18 -3.81 0.85
C GLY A 58 9.56 -2.34 0.98
N PHE A 59 9.64 -1.78 2.20
CA PHE A 59 10.15 -0.44 2.48
C PHE A 59 11.56 -0.48 3.06
N THR A 60 12.40 0.48 2.71
CA THR A 60 13.63 0.80 3.44
C THR A 60 13.32 1.86 4.50
N ILE A 61 13.61 1.56 5.76
CA ILE A 61 13.52 2.46 6.91
C ILE A 61 14.93 2.94 7.25
N ARG A 62 15.20 4.24 7.10
CA ARG A 62 16.51 4.82 7.41
C ARG A 62 16.38 6.21 8.01
N GLN A 63 17.24 6.52 8.98
CA GLN A 63 17.43 7.85 9.52
C GLN A 63 18.65 8.53 8.89
N TRP A 64 18.56 9.84 8.74
CA TRP A 64 19.61 10.69 8.17
C TRP A 64 19.93 11.80 9.15
N LYS A 65 21.20 12.03 9.46
CA LYS A 65 21.64 13.15 10.32
C LYS A 65 21.23 14.48 9.65
N ILE A 66 20.47 15.32 10.35
CA ILE A 66 19.99 16.62 9.86
C ILE A 66 20.01 17.62 11.01
N LYS A 67 20.72 18.74 10.82
CA LYS A 67 20.87 19.82 11.82
C LYS A 67 19.59 20.63 12.08
N SER A 68 18.63 20.63 11.15
CA SER A 68 17.41 21.45 11.26
C SER A 68 16.29 20.85 12.12
N THR A 69 16.50 19.68 12.73
CA THR A 69 15.51 19.02 13.58
C THR A 69 16.01 18.96 15.01
N LYS A 70 15.12 19.14 16.01
CA LYS A 70 15.48 19.03 17.44
C LYS A 70 16.13 17.69 17.79
N GLN A 71 15.77 16.62 17.07
CA GLN A 71 16.30 15.27 17.28
C GLN A 71 17.64 15.03 16.56
N GLY A 72 18.11 15.95 15.72
CA GLY A 72 19.35 15.80 14.95
C GLY A 72 19.26 14.81 13.78
N PHE A 73 18.09 14.22 13.50
CA PHE A 73 17.89 13.31 12.38
C PHE A 73 16.48 13.35 11.78
N LYS A 74 16.35 12.84 10.55
CA LYS A 74 15.07 12.64 9.86
C LYS A 74 14.92 11.20 9.39
N THR A 75 13.81 10.57 9.75
CA THR A 75 13.44 9.24 9.26
C THR A 75 12.78 9.36 7.89
N LEU A 76 13.34 8.67 6.89
CA LEU A 76 12.75 8.53 5.56
C LEU A 76 12.43 7.07 5.30
N ILE A 77 11.14 6.78 5.10
CA ILE A 77 10.64 5.47 4.70
C ILE A 77 10.36 5.53 3.21
N LYS A 78 11.02 4.69 2.42
CA LYS A 78 10.95 4.68 0.95
C LYS A 78 10.73 3.25 0.45
N PRO A 79 10.15 3.03 -0.74
CA PRO A 79 10.19 1.73 -1.40
C PRO A 79 11.64 1.20 -1.47
N SER A 80 11.84 -0.05 -1.07
CA SER A 80 13.14 -0.70 -1.08
C SER A 80 13.66 -0.89 -2.50
N SER A 81 14.99 -0.90 -2.66
CA SER A 81 15.63 -1.16 -3.95
C SER A 81 15.17 -2.49 -4.55
N LYS A 82 14.98 -3.52 -3.71
CA LYS A 82 14.43 -4.83 -4.12
C LYS A 82 13.01 -4.69 -4.66
N SER A 83 12.10 -4.03 -3.93
CA SER A 83 10.73 -3.80 -4.38
C SER A 83 10.65 -3.03 -5.70
N ILE A 84 11.44 -1.96 -5.84
CA ILE A 84 11.49 -1.15 -7.07
C ILE A 84 11.95 -1.99 -8.26
N LYS A 85 13.04 -2.76 -8.09
CA LYS A 85 13.57 -3.63 -9.15
C LYS A 85 12.57 -4.71 -9.56
N THR A 86 11.96 -5.39 -8.59
CA THR A 86 10.95 -6.43 -8.85
C THR A 86 9.75 -5.86 -9.60
N HIS A 87 9.25 -4.70 -9.18
CA HIS A 87 8.13 -4.04 -9.85
C HIS A 87 8.46 -3.61 -11.27
N TYR A 88 9.61 -2.96 -11.47
CA TYR A 88 10.03 -2.58 -12.82
C TYR A 88 10.26 -3.80 -13.72
N ARG A 89 10.78 -4.91 -13.18
CA ARG A 89 10.92 -6.16 -13.93
C ARG A 89 9.57 -6.72 -14.36
N LYS A 90 8.55 -6.66 -13.49
CA LYS A 90 7.19 -7.05 -13.86
C LYS A 90 6.62 -6.19 -14.99
N LEU A 91 6.78 -4.87 -14.92
CA LEU A 91 6.37 -3.97 -16.01
C LEU A 91 7.11 -4.27 -17.32
N ALA A 92 8.40 -4.60 -17.20
CA ALA A 92 9.25 -5.00 -18.29
C ALA A 92 8.75 -6.27 -18.99
N GLU A 93 8.49 -7.33 -18.23
CA GLU A 93 7.95 -8.61 -18.70
C GLU A 93 6.59 -8.44 -19.39
N ILE A 94 5.73 -7.54 -18.87
CA ILE A 94 4.47 -7.20 -19.54
C ILE A 94 4.73 -6.58 -20.92
N CYS A 95 5.63 -5.61 -21.02
CA CYS A 95 5.98 -5.01 -22.31
C CYS A 95 6.59 -6.03 -23.28
N ASP A 96 7.40 -6.96 -22.77
CA ASP A 96 8.13 -7.96 -23.57
C ASP A 96 7.20 -9.09 -24.06
N SER A 97 6.21 -9.48 -23.26
CA SER A 97 5.16 -10.44 -23.67
C SER A 97 4.13 -9.81 -24.63
N HIS A 98 3.92 -8.50 -24.56
CA HIS A 98 2.94 -7.76 -25.37
C HIS A 98 3.60 -6.99 -26.51
N LYS A 99 4.73 -7.48 -27.03
CA LYS A 99 5.47 -6.85 -28.14
C LYS A 99 4.57 -6.47 -29.32
N ASN A 100 3.72 -7.39 -29.77
CA ASN A 100 2.87 -7.20 -30.96
C ASN A 100 1.42 -6.85 -30.62
N ALA A 101 1.05 -6.80 -29.33
CA ALA A 101 -0.32 -6.53 -28.89
C ALA A 101 -0.81 -5.12 -29.30
N PRO A 102 -2.12 -4.90 -29.41
CA PRO A 102 -2.71 -3.56 -29.48
C PRO A 102 -2.32 -2.68 -28.27
N VAL A 103 -2.38 -1.36 -28.44
CA VAL A 103 -2.03 -0.39 -27.39
C VAL A 103 -2.94 -0.55 -26.18
N GLU A 104 -4.25 -0.62 -26.41
CA GLU A 104 -5.27 -0.94 -25.42
C GLU A 104 -4.90 -2.16 -24.57
N ALA A 105 -4.60 -3.30 -25.19
CA ALA A 105 -4.28 -4.54 -24.48
C ALA A 105 -3.05 -4.39 -23.56
N LEU A 106 -2.02 -3.67 -24.02
CA LEU A 106 -0.84 -3.36 -23.22
C LEU A 106 -1.20 -2.44 -22.03
N ILE A 107 -1.98 -1.38 -22.27
CA ILE A 107 -2.44 -0.45 -21.22
C ILE A 107 -3.29 -1.20 -20.18
N ALA A 108 -4.22 -2.04 -20.62
CA ALA A 108 -5.10 -2.83 -19.77
C ALA A 108 -4.32 -3.75 -18.82
N LYS A 109 -3.18 -4.29 -19.24
CA LYS A 109 -2.30 -5.09 -18.38
C LYS A 109 -1.42 -4.26 -17.45
N LEU A 110 -0.89 -3.13 -17.91
CA LEU A 110 0.00 -2.27 -17.10
C LEU A 110 -0.78 -1.51 -16.01
N ASN A 111 -1.96 -0.99 -16.31
CA ASN A 111 -2.70 -0.08 -15.45
C ASN A 111 -3.01 -0.65 -14.05
N PRO A 112 -3.52 -1.88 -13.90
CA PRO A 112 -3.77 -2.48 -12.59
C PRO A 112 -2.48 -2.67 -11.78
N VAL A 113 -1.37 -3.05 -12.44
CA VAL A 113 -0.07 -3.28 -11.80
C VAL A 113 0.53 -1.98 -11.28
N ILE A 114 0.48 -0.91 -12.09
CA ILE A 114 0.93 0.44 -11.70
C ILE A 114 0.10 0.94 -10.53
N LYS A 115 -1.24 0.88 -10.65
CA LYS A 115 -2.16 1.40 -9.63
C LYS A 115 -2.00 0.67 -8.29
N GLY A 116 -1.93 -0.66 -8.31
CA GLY A 116 -1.75 -1.48 -7.11
C GLY A 116 -0.45 -1.15 -6.38
N TRP A 117 0.67 -1.13 -7.11
CA TRP A 117 1.98 -0.83 -6.52
C TRP A 117 2.08 0.60 -6.00
N ALA A 118 1.61 1.59 -6.78
CA ALA A 118 1.62 2.99 -6.37
C ALA A 118 0.73 3.24 -5.16
N ASN A 119 -0.44 2.62 -5.07
CA ASN A 119 -1.31 2.70 -3.89
C ASN A 119 -0.65 2.13 -2.63
N TYR A 120 -0.01 0.97 -2.72
CA TYR A 120 0.71 0.36 -1.58
C TYR A 120 1.82 1.28 -1.04
N PHE A 121 2.62 1.86 -1.93
CA PHE A 121 3.73 2.74 -1.56
C PHE A 121 3.33 4.22 -1.35
N SER A 122 2.07 4.59 -1.56
CA SER A 122 1.57 5.97 -1.43
C SER A 122 1.59 6.49 0.01
N THR A 123 1.82 5.61 0.97
CA THR A 123 1.75 5.90 2.40
C THR A 123 2.98 6.63 2.92
N GLN A 124 4.09 6.57 2.18
CA GLN A 124 5.40 7.06 2.59
C GLN A 124 6.09 7.91 1.50
N VAL A 125 7.41 8.10 1.59
CA VAL A 125 8.18 9.02 0.75
C VAL A 125 8.48 8.39 -0.61
N SER A 126 7.50 8.41 -1.52
CA SER A 126 7.59 7.65 -2.78
C SER A 126 7.56 8.48 -4.07
N LYS A 127 7.23 9.78 -4.03
CA LYS A 127 7.05 10.60 -5.27
C LYS A 127 8.25 10.63 -6.20
N VAL A 128 9.47 10.73 -5.67
CA VAL A 128 10.69 10.73 -6.50
C VAL A 128 10.86 9.37 -7.20
N ILE A 129 10.57 8.28 -6.49
CA ILE A 129 10.64 6.92 -7.04
C ILE A 129 9.54 6.71 -8.08
N PHE A 130 8.33 7.24 -7.85
CA PHE A 130 7.24 7.20 -8.82
C PHE A 130 7.63 7.88 -10.14
N LYS A 131 8.15 9.11 -10.08
CA LYS A 131 8.65 9.81 -11.27
C LYS A 131 9.77 9.04 -11.98
N LYS A 132 10.68 8.41 -11.22
CA LYS A 132 11.76 7.58 -11.78
C LYS A 132 11.18 6.37 -12.53
N LEU A 133 10.22 5.67 -11.95
CA LEU A 133 9.55 4.52 -12.59
C LEU A 133 8.79 4.93 -13.84
N ASP A 134 8.07 6.06 -13.80
CA ASP A 134 7.36 6.61 -14.96
C ASP A 134 8.34 6.92 -16.11
N SER A 135 9.49 7.53 -15.81
CA SER A 135 10.54 7.79 -16.81
C SER A 135 11.14 6.51 -17.40
N LEU A 136 11.43 5.51 -16.57
CA LEU A 136 11.98 4.23 -17.03
C LEU A 136 10.97 3.48 -17.91
N LEU A 137 9.70 3.45 -17.50
CA LEU A 137 8.63 2.83 -18.26
C LEU A 137 8.43 3.55 -19.59
N TRP A 138 8.42 4.88 -19.60
CA TRP A 138 8.33 5.66 -20.82
C TRP A 138 9.45 5.32 -21.82
N LYS A 139 10.72 5.24 -21.38
CA LYS A 139 11.85 4.84 -22.24
C LYS A 139 11.69 3.43 -22.82
N ARG A 140 11.07 2.51 -22.07
CA ARG A 140 10.79 1.15 -22.53
C ARG A 140 9.65 1.13 -23.54
N LEU A 141 8.56 1.86 -23.26
CA LEU A 141 7.42 1.99 -24.17
C LEU A 141 7.80 2.70 -25.47
N GLY A 142 8.72 3.67 -25.42
CA GLY A 142 9.28 4.30 -26.62
C GLY A 142 10.00 3.28 -27.50
N ARG A 143 10.83 2.40 -26.92
CA ARG A 143 11.48 1.30 -27.65
C ARG A 143 10.48 0.29 -28.21
N TRP A 144 9.48 -0.08 -27.41
CA TRP A 144 8.38 -0.94 -27.85
C TRP A 144 7.65 -0.35 -29.06
N ALA A 145 7.35 0.95 -29.04
CA ALA A 145 6.65 1.65 -30.11
C ALA A 145 7.52 1.79 -31.38
N SER A 146 8.79 2.18 -31.24
CA SER A 146 9.71 2.32 -32.38
C SER A 146 9.94 0.99 -33.10
N ARG A 147 10.06 -0.12 -32.37
CA ARG A 147 10.23 -1.46 -32.95
C ARG A 147 9.09 -1.84 -33.92
N ARG A 148 7.88 -1.33 -33.69
CA ARG A 148 6.71 -1.60 -34.54
C ARG A 148 6.73 -0.82 -35.86
N HIS A 149 7.60 0.17 -35.98
CA HIS A 149 7.67 1.09 -37.11
C HIS A 149 9.12 1.36 -37.52
N PRO A 150 9.85 0.34 -38.02
CA PRO A 150 11.28 0.48 -38.35
C PRO A 150 11.57 1.58 -39.37
N ASN A 151 10.61 1.85 -40.28
CA ASN A 151 10.74 2.84 -41.35
C ASN A 151 10.16 4.21 -40.99
N LYS A 152 9.83 4.47 -39.72
CA LYS A 152 9.25 5.76 -39.27
C LYS A 152 10.19 6.47 -38.32
N SER A 153 10.22 7.80 -38.41
CA SER A 153 11.03 8.62 -37.51
C SER A 153 10.51 8.58 -36.07
N ALA A 154 11.40 8.83 -35.11
CA ALA A 154 11.03 8.94 -33.69
C ALA A 154 9.96 10.02 -33.44
N LYS A 155 9.97 11.12 -34.23
CA LYS A 155 8.95 12.18 -34.17
C LYS A 155 7.56 11.64 -34.52
N TRP A 156 7.46 10.80 -35.55
CA TRP A 156 6.21 10.15 -35.94
C TRP A 156 5.72 9.18 -34.85
N VAL A 157 6.61 8.35 -34.31
CA VAL A 157 6.29 7.41 -33.22
C VAL A 157 5.77 8.16 -31.99
N LYS A 158 6.44 9.26 -31.61
CA LYS A 158 5.99 10.13 -30.52
C LYS A 158 4.58 10.67 -30.78
N LYS A 159 4.33 11.22 -31.97
CA LYS A 159 3.01 11.78 -32.33
C LYS A 159 1.91 10.72 -32.29
N LYS A 160 2.19 9.49 -32.72
CA LYS A 160 1.21 8.39 -32.78
C LYS A 160 0.87 7.80 -31.41
N TYR A 161 1.88 7.49 -30.59
CA TYR A 161 1.70 6.71 -29.35
C TYR A 161 1.72 7.55 -28.09
N PHE A 162 2.25 8.77 -28.17
CA PHE A 162 2.38 9.68 -27.04
C PHE A 162 1.86 11.09 -27.38
N PRO A 163 0.65 11.23 -27.95
CA PRO A 163 0.10 12.54 -28.27
C PRO A 163 -0.11 13.34 -26.98
N ASN A 164 -0.04 14.66 -27.10
CA ASN A 164 -0.25 15.57 -25.97
C ASN A 164 -1.75 15.57 -25.62
N VAL A 165 -2.11 15.09 -24.43
CA VAL A 165 -3.51 15.02 -24.00
C VAL A 165 -3.91 16.23 -23.14
N LYS A 166 -2.94 16.86 -22.45
CA LYS A 166 -3.08 18.13 -21.70
C LYS A 166 -1.75 18.89 -21.67
N VAL A 167 -1.78 20.21 -21.41
CA VAL A 167 -0.60 21.08 -21.24
C VAL A 167 0.43 20.51 -20.25
N THR A 168 -0.03 19.75 -19.25
CA THR A 168 0.80 19.21 -18.16
C THR A 168 1.17 17.73 -18.28
N ARG A 169 0.62 17.00 -19.27
CA ARG A 169 0.84 15.55 -19.46
C ARG A 169 1.36 15.26 -20.85
N ASN A 170 2.66 15.45 -21.01
CA ASN A 170 3.40 15.02 -22.18
C ASN A 170 3.96 13.61 -21.95
N TRP A 171 4.12 12.82 -23.01
CA TRP A 171 4.83 11.54 -22.97
C TRP A 171 4.11 10.38 -22.24
N VAL A 172 2.78 10.33 -22.31
CA VAL A 172 1.97 9.23 -21.78
C VAL A 172 1.48 8.35 -22.93
N LEU A 173 1.66 7.03 -22.83
CA LEU A 173 1.13 6.09 -23.82
C LEU A 173 -0.39 6.19 -23.82
N ASN A 174 -0.96 6.50 -24.98
CA ASN A 174 -2.40 6.56 -25.17
C ASN A 174 -2.77 6.32 -26.65
N ASP A 175 -4.01 5.88 -26.88
CA ASP A 175 -4.60 5.72 -28.22
C ASP A 175 -5.86 6.57 -28.43
N GLY A 176 -6.12 7.52 -27.53
CA GLY A 176 -7.30 8.40 -27.54
C GLY A 176 -8.42 7.93 -26.63
N GLU A 177 -8.59 6.62 -26.46
CA GLU A 177 -9.60 6.02 -25.58
C GLU A 177 -8.98 5.52 -24.26
N TYR A 178 -7.85 4.83 -24.37
CA TYR A 178 -7.11 4.28 -23.25
C TYR A 178 -5.88 5.11 -22.95
N MET A 179 -5.66 5.38 -21.66
CA MET A 179 -4.50 6.10 -21.16
C MET A 179 -3.76 5.29 -20.10
N LEU A 180 -2.44 5.24 -20.22
CA LEU A 180 -1.59 4.62 -19.21
C LEU A 180 -1.57 5.48 -17.94
N ASN A 181 -1.85 4.84 -16.80
CA ASN A 181 -1.71 5.45 -15.49
C ASN A 181 -0.24 5.75 -15.20
N GLN A 182 0.05 6.89 -14.58
CA GLN A 182 1.37 7.17 -14.03
C GLN A 182 1.41 6.86 -12.53
N HIS A 183 2.54 6.34 -12.05
CA HIS A 183 2.75 6.17 -10.61
C HIS A 183 2.65 7.52 -9.89
N SER A 184 3.20 8.57 -10.53
CA SER A 184 3.23 9.92 -9.99
C SER A 184 1.87 10.59 -9.90
N ASP A 185 0.81 10.05 -10.51
CA ASP A 185 -0.57 10.53 -10.33
C ASP A 185 -1.14 10.16 -8.95
N VAL A 186 -0.66 9.07 -8.34
CA VAL A 186 -1.17 8.64 -7.03
C VAL A 186 -0.69 9.61 -5.95
N PRO A 187 -1.60 10.29 -5.21
CA PRO A 187 -1.22 11.23 -4.16
C PRO A 187 -0.57 10.49 -2.98
N ILE A 188 0.33 11.17 -2.28
CA ILE A 188 0.89 10.62 -1.04
C ILE A 188 -0.11 10.87 0.08
N ILE A 189 -0.58 9.80 0.72
CA ILE A 189 -1.55 9.85 1.81
C ILE A 189 -0.88 9.29 3.06
N ARG A 190 -0.46 10.17 3.97
CA ARG A 190 0.20 9.76 5.20
C ARG A 190 -0.77 9.12 6.17
N HIS A 191 -0.35 8.03 6.80
CA HIS A 191 -1.12 7.45 7.89
C HIS A 191 -1.12 8.37 9.11
N ILE A 192 -2.27 8.45 9.74
CA ILE A 192 -2.42 9.10 11.05
C ILE A 192 -1.79 8.14 12.06
N LYS A 193 -0.73 8.56 12.76
CA LYS A 193 -0.11 7.73 13.81
C LYS A 193 -1.08 7.49 14.97
N VAL A 194 -0.94 6.37 15.65
CA VAL A 194 -1.61 6.15 16.94
C VAL A 194 -1.02 7.14 17.95
N LYS A 195 -1.85 7.78 18.79
CA LYS A 195 -1.38 8.65 19.88
C LYS A 195 -0.54 7.81 20.85
N GLY A 196 0.58 8.37 21.34
CA GLY A 196 1.69 7.59 21.92
C GLY A 196 1.30 6.48 22.89
N ASN A 197 0.57 6.80 23.97
CA ASN A 197 0.18 5.84 25.00
C ASN A 197 -1.15 5.13 24.73
N LYS A 198 -1.72 5.25 23.53
CA LYS A 198 -2.99 4.60 23.19
C LYS A 198 -2.76 3.13 22.87
N SER A 199 -3.53 2.27 23.52
CA SER A 199 -3.57 0.82 23.28
C SER A 199 -5.00 0.41 22.93
N PRO A 200 -5.25 -0.53 21.99
CA PRO A 200 -6.60 -1.07 21.77
C PRO A 200 -7.28 -1.61 23.04
N TYR A 201 -6.49 -1.85 24.09
CA TYR A 201 -6.90 -2.35 25.39
C TYR A 201 -6.96 -1.27 26.49
N ASP A 202 -6.82 0.01 26.16
CA ASP A 202 -6.83 1.13 27.13
C ASP A 202 -8.23 1.63 27.52
N GLY A 203 -9.28 1.00 27.00
CA GLY A 203 -10.67 1.37 27.28
C GLY A 203 -11.17 2.63 26.54
N ASP A 204 -10.35 3.30 25.72
CA ASP A 204 -10.78 4.46 24.92
C ASP A 204 -11.49 4.03 23.63
N TRP A 205 -12.69 3.47 23.78
CA TRP A 205 -13.51 2.97 22.68
C TRP A 205 -13.87 4.07 21.68
N THR A 206 -14.02 5.31 22.13
CA THR A 206 -14.31 6.47 21.27
C THR A 206 -13.14 6.77 20.34
N TYR A 207 -11.91 6.75 20.84
CA TYR A 207 -10.72 6.94 20.01
C TYR A 207 -10.56 5.82 18.98
N TRP A 208 -10.68 4.56 19.41
CA TRP A 208 -10.45 3.41 18.53
C TRP A 208 -11.54 3.25 17.47
N SER A 209 -12.81 3.42 17.83
CA SER A 209 -13.94 3.36 16.89
C SER A 209 -13.84 4.42 15.79
N ASN A 210 -13.45 5.65 16.14
CA ASN A 210 -13.25 6.74 15.17
C ASN A 210 -12.08 6.51 14.20
N ARG A 211 -11.16 5.60 14.53
CA ARG A 211 -10.03 5.25 13.67
C ARG A 211 -10.35 4.15 12.67
N ILE A 212 -11.37 3.33 12.93
CA ILE A 212 -11.74 2.20 12.06
C ILE A 212 -11.96 2.67 10.63
N GLY A 213 -12.83 3.67 10.43
CA GLY A 213 -13.12 4.21 9.09
C GLY A 213 -11.93 4.88 8.40
N LYS A 214 -10.83 5.14 9.12
CA LYS A 214 -9.60 5.75 8.60
C LYS A 214 -8.50 4.71 8.33
N TYR A 215 -8.71 3.44 8.65
CA TYR A 215 -7.72 2.41 8.37
C TYR A 215 -7.58 2.17 6.86
N PRO A 216 -6.34 1.98 6.37
CA PRO A 216 -6.11 1.58 4.99
C PRO A 216 -6.79 0.25 4.69
N GLY A 217 -7.47 0.15 3.55
CA GLY A 217 -8.15 -1.08 3.12
C GLY A 217 -9.62 -1.20 3.55
N VAL A 218 -10.12 -0.32 4.42
CA VAL A 218 -11.55 -0.26 4.72
C VAL A 218 -12.31 0.21 3.48
N ARG A 219 -13.31 -0.56 3.06
CA ARG A 219 -14.13 -0.26 1.87
C ARG A 219 -14.84 1.08 2.08
N LYS A 220 -14.94 1.90 1.01
CA LYS A 220 -15.61 3.21 1.04
C LYS A 220 -17.05 3.10 1.57
N GLU A 221 -17.73 2.02 1.24
CA GLU A 221 -19.07 1.69 1.72
C GLU A 221 -19.09 1.56 3.25
N VAL A 222 -18.19 0.76 3.82
CA VAL A 222 -18.05 0.59 5.28
C VAL A 222 -17.70 1.92 5.95
N THR A 223 -16.75 2.70 5.40
CA THR A 223 -16.43 4.04 5.93
C THR A 223 -17.63 4.98 5.93
N THR A 224 -18.49 4.89 4.92
CA THR A 224 -19.72 5.70 4.81
C THR A 224 -20.73 5.29 5.88
N LEU A 225 -20.95 3.98 6.05
CA LEU A 225 -21.88 3.44 7.03
C LEU A 225 -21.41 3.71 8.47
N LEU A 226 -20.12 3.56 8.76
CA LEU A 226 -19.52 3.91 10.06
C LEU A 226 -19.82 5.36 10.45
N LYS A 227 -19.62 6.31 9.52
CA LYS A 227 -19.94 7.72 9.76
C LYS A 227 -21.44 7.93 10.02
N ARG A 228 -22.30 7.34 9.20
CA ARG A 228 -23.76 7.51 9.31
C ARG A 228 -24.30 6.91 10.61
N GLN A 229 -23.78 5.76 11.03
CA GLN A 229 -24.17 5.05 12.25
C GLN A 229 -23.38 5.49 13.49
N ARG A 230 -22.57 6.55 13.40
CA ARG A 230 -21.74 7.06 14.51
C ARG A 230 -20.87 5.96 15.15
N ASN A 231 -20.29 5.12 14.31
CA ASN A 231 -19.49 3.93 14.63
C ASN A 231 -20.20 2.87 15.49
N LYS A 232 -21.55 2.85 15.50
CA LYS A 232 -22.35 1.87 16.23
C LYS A 232 -22.96 0.82 15.29
N CYS A 233 -23.08 -0.40 15.80
CA CYS A 233 -23.85 -1.46 15.15
C CYS A 233 -25.33 -1.07 15.10
N ALA A 234 -25.97 -1.27 13.94
CA ALA A 234 -27.39 -0.95 13.78
C ALA A 234 -28.34 -1.91 14.53
N SER A 235 -27.86 -3.10 14.91
CA SER A 235 -28.63 -4.09 15.68
C SER A 235 -28.41 -3.93 17.19
N CYS A 236 -27.19 -4.12 17.69
CA CYS A 236 -26.94 -4.10 19.14
C CYS A 236 -26.63 -2.71 19.73
N GLY A 237 -26.47 -1.67 18.91
CA GLY A 237 -26.17 -0.31 19.37
C GLY A 237 -24.75 -0.08 19.95
N LEU A 238 -23.95 -1.14 20.11
CA LEU A 238 -22.57 -1.06 20.61
C LEU A 238 -21.62 -0.51 19.54
N THR A 239 -20.54 0.14 19.99
CA THR A 239 -19.49 0.67 19.09
C THR A 239 -18.60 -0.44 18.56
N PHE A 240 -18.26 -0.37 17.28
CA PHE A 240 -17.28 -1.28 16.67
C PHE A 240 -15.88 -1.10 17.27
N ARG A 241 -15.21 -2.22 17.52
CA ARG A 241 -13.80 -2.33 17.91
C ARG A 241 -12.92 -2.65 16.70
N PRO A 242 -11.62 -2.34 16.75
CA PRO A 242 -10.69 -2.62 15.64
C PRO A 242 -10.61 -4.10 15.25
N THR A 243 -10.89 -5.02 16.18
CA THR A 243 -10.86 -6.47 15.99
C THR A 243 -12.21 -7.04 15.55
N ASP A 244 -13.28 -6.25 15.54
CA ASP A 244 -14.60 -6.75 15.21
C ASP A 244 -14.73 -7.02 13.71
N LEU A 245 -15.35 -8.15 13.40
CA LEU A 245 -15.77 -8.46 12.04
C LEU A 245 -17.06 -7.67 11.75
N MET A 246 -17.03 -6.87 10.69
CA MET A 246 -18.12 -5.99 10.26
C MET A 246 -18.74 -6.50 8.98
N GLU A 247 -20.05 -6.64 8.96
CA GLU A 247 -20.83 -7.07 7.79
C GLU A 247 -21.74 -5.94 7.31
N VAL A 248 -21.81 -5.77 5.99
CA VAL A 248 -22.74 -4.83 5.35
C VAL A 248 -24.00 -5.60 4.96
N ASP A 249 -25.13 -5.11 5.43
CA ASP A 249 -26.44 -5.74 5.29
C ASP A 249 -27.47 -4.77 4.71
N HIS A 250 -28.60 -5.29 4.23
CA HIS A 250 -29.76 -4.48 3.83
C HIS A 250 -30.75 -4.37 5.00
N ILE A 251 -31.22 -3.15 5.33
CA ILE A 251 -32.24 -2.90 6.36
C ILE A 251 -33.49 -3.72 6.01
N LYS A 252 -34.05 -3.49 4.82
CA LYS A 252 -35.05 -4.35 4.19
C LYS A 252 -34.35 -5.37 3.27
N PRO A 253 -34.47 -6.69 3.50
CA PRO A 253 -33.85 -7.70 2.65
C PRO A 253 -34.26 -7.56 1.19
N ARG A 254 -33.36 -7.93 0.27
CA ARG A 254 -33.65 -7.91 -1.17
C ARG A 254 -34.75 -8.90 -1.57
N SER A 255 -34.83 -10.04 -0.89
CA SER A 255 -35.89 -11.05 -1.05
C SER A 255 -37.28 -10.47 -0.78
N GLU A 256 -37.38 -9.50 0.14
CA GLU A 256 -38.62 -8.82 0.51
C GLU A 256 -38.88 -7.54 -0.30
N GLY A 257 -38.13 -7.32 -1.39
CA GLY A 257 -38.25 -6.14 -2.24
C GLY A 257 -37.47 -4.92 -1.74
N GLY A 258 -36.47 -5.11 -0.89
CA GLY A 258 -35.50 -4.06 -0.54
C GLY A 258 -34.56 -3.70 -1.70
N ASP A 259 -34.25 -2.41 -1.85
CA ASP A 259 -33.33 -1.94 -2.89
C ASP A 259 -31.85 -2.01 -2.46
N ASN A 260 -30.93 -1.89 -3.41
CA ASN A 260 -29.48 -1.91 -3.13
C ASN A 260 -28.89 -0.50 -2.90
N LYS A 261 -29.73 0.51 -2.59
CA LYS A 261 -29.25 1.87 -2.38
C LYS A 261 -28.66 2.02 -1.00
N TYR A 262 -27.74 2.97 -0.84
CA TYR A 262 -27.09 3.26 0.46
C TYR A 262 -28.08 3.50 1.60
N LYS A 263 -29.25 4.11 1.32
CA LYS A 263 -30.30 4.33 2.33
C LYS A 263 -30.81 3.03 2.95
N ASN A 264 -30.86 1.95 2.16
CA ASN A 264 -31.28 0.63 2.61
C ASN A 264 -30.12 -0.24 3.12
N LYS A 265 -28.87 0.26 3.20
CA LYS A 265 -27.76 -0.52 3.76
C LYS A 265 -27.56 -0.22 5.22
N GLN A 266 -26.97 -1.13 5.99
CA GLN A 266 -26.55 -0.94 7.37
C GLN A 266 -25.28 -1.75 7.66
N LEU A 267 -24.55 -1.37 8.71
CA LEU A 267 -23.36 -2.07 9.17
C LEU A 267 -23.64 -2.77 10.50
N LEU A 268 -23.33 -4.06 10.57
CA LEU A 268 -23.58 -4.92 11.71
C LEU A 268 -22.27 -5.58 12.18
N HIS A 269 -22.21 -6.01 13.44
CA HIS A 269 -21.22 -7.01 13.82
C HIS A 269 -21.56 -8.32 13.13
N ARG A 270 -20.56 -9.15 12.82
CA ARG A 270 -20.80 -10.46 12.21
C ARG A 270 -21.83 -11.29 12.97
N HIS A 271 -21.71 -11.41 14.30
CA HIS A 271 -22.70 -12.12 15.10
C HIS A 271 -24.11 -11.50 15.01
N CYS A 272 -24.24 -10.17 14.99
CA CYS A 272 -25.54 -9.51 14.82
C CYS A 272 -26.14 -9.73 13.43
N HIS A 273 -25.29 -9.78 12.40
CA HIS A 273 -25.71 -10.11 11.05
C HIS A 273 -26.25 -11.54 11.01
N ASP A 274 -25.48 -12.50 11.54
CA ASP A 274 -25.86 -13.91 11.56
C ASP A 274 -27.19 -14.11 12.31
N THR A 275 -27.41 -13.43 13.44
CA THR A 275 -28.70 -13.44 14.15
C THR A 275 -29.84 -12.86 13.32
N LYS A 276 -29.59 -11.79 12.56
CA LYS A 276 -30.61 -11.14 11.74
C LYS A 276 -31.02 -12.02 10.55
N THR A 277 -30.07 -12.73 9.94
CA THR A 277 -30.28 -13.56 8.75
C THR A 277 -30.63 -15.01 9.05
N ALA A 278 -30.74 -15.38 10.33
CA ALA A 278 -31.09 -16.74 10.75
C ALA A 278 -32.56 -17.10 10.51
N PHE A 279 -33.38 -16.14 10.06
CA PHE A 279 -34.81 -16.27 9.75
C PHE A 279 -35.11 -15.58 8.42
#